data_AF-A0A3C0ZF79-F1
#
_entry.id   AF-A0A3C0ZF79-F1
#
_cell.length_a   1.000
_cell.length_b   1.000
_cell.length_c   1.000
_cell.angle_alpha   90.00
_cell.angle_beta   90.00
_cell.angle_gamma   90.00
#
_symmetry.space_group_name_H-M   'P 1'
#
loop_
_entity.id
_entity.type
_entity.pdbx_description
1 polymer ?
#
loop_
_entity_poly.entity_id
_entity_poly.type
_entity_poly.pdbx_seq_one_letter_code
_entity_poly.pdbx_strand_id
1 'polypeptide(L)'
;MNNGKIYNAITDGMVLQCSEVPKDEWSAKIPELIAFSCVFMMYDGDIILKSVYYVSQDCKTITLRSLNSNKKEYPDFEIELANVRTVYIVDKRVI
;
A
#
# COMPACT_ATOMS: atom_id res chain seq x y z
N MET A 1 -16.50 -5.02 -6.78
CA MET A 1 -15.13 -5.58 -6.65
C MET A 1 -14.44 -4.86 -5.50
N ASN A 2 -13.67 -5.57 -4.67
CA ASN A 2 -13.00 -4.97 -3.52
C ASN A 2 -11.69 -4.33 -3.98
N ASN A 3 -11.75 -3.06 -4.39
CA ASN A 3 -10.65 -2.34 -5.06
C ASN A 3 -9.48 -1.97 -4.12
N GLY A 4 -9.32 -2.69 -3.01
CA GLY A 4 -8.22 -2.46 -2.07
C GLY A 4 -8.38 -1.26 -1.13
N LYS A 5 -9.57 -0.62 -1.09
CA LYS A 5 -9.84 0.51 -0.17
C LYS A 5 -9.69 0.10 1.30
N ILE A 6 -9.24 1.06 2.12
CA ILE A 6 -8.90 0.86 3.54
C ILE A 6 -10.05 0.32 4.41
N TYR A 7 -11.31 0.53 4.02
CA TYR A 7 -12.50 0.18 4.81
C TYR A 7 -12.59 -1.29 5.26
N ASN A 8 -11.94 -2.21 4.53
CA ASN A 8 -11.90 -3.64 4.86
C ASN A 8 -10.50 -4.13 5.27
N ALA A 9 -9.53 -3.23 5.38
CA ALA A 9 -8.12 -3.57 5.65
C ALA A 9 -7.74 -3.50 7.14
N ILE A 10 -8.47 -2.69 7.91
CA ILE A 10 -8.30 -2.49 9.35
C ILE A 10 -9.67 -2.45 10.04
N THR A 11 -9.68 -2.75 11.33
CA THR A 11 -10.87 -2.60 12.17
C THR A 11 -11.26 -1.14 12.28
N ASP A 12 -12.55 -0.84 12.31
CA ASP A 12 -13.02 0.52 12.57
C ASP A 12 -12.50 1.02 13.94
N GLY A 13 -12.08 2.28 14.00
CA GLY A 13 -11.44 2.89 15.17
C GLY A 13 -9.96 2.54 15.38
N MET A 14 -9.36 1.68 14.54
CA MET A 14 -7.94 1.33 14.62
C MET A 14 -7.05 2.51 14.23
N VAL A 15 -5.98 2.74 15.01
CA VAL A 15 -4.98 3.77 14.72
C VAL A 15 -3.70 3.11 14.17
N LEU A 16 -3.15 3.67 13.11
CA LEU A 16 -1.87 3.23 12.55
C LEU A 16 -0.81 4.29 12.83
N GLN A 17 0.30 3.86 13.41
CA GLN A 17 1.52 4.66 13.46
C GLN A 17 2.33 4.35 12.21
N CYS A 18 2.63 5.39 11.44
CA CYS A 18 3.31 5.26 10.17
C CYS A 18 4.46 6.26 10.01
N SER A 19 5.45 5.89 9.21
CA SER A 19 6.55 6.74 8.78
C SER A 19 6.44 7.04 7.30
N GLU A 20 6.54 8.32 6.91
CA GLU A 20 6.50 8.73 5.50
C GLU A 20 7.78 8.30 4.77
N VAL A 21 7.61 7.79 3.55
CA VAL A 21 8.73 7.54 2.65
C VAL A 21 8.96 8.78 1.81
N PRO A 22 10.12 9.46 1.92
CA PRO A 22 10.42 10.64 1.10
C PRO A 22 10.32 10.33 -0.39
N LYS A 23 9.66 11.21 -1.16
CA LYS A 23 9.34 10.96 -2.58
C LYS A 23 10.58 10.75 -3.46
N ASP A 24 11.66 11.44 -3.12
CA ASP A 24 12.99 11.32 -3.74
C ASP A 24 13.68 9.98 -3.46
N GLU A 25 13.26 9.25 -2.42
CA GLU A 25 13.79 7.93 -2.07
C GLU A 25 12.94 6.77 -2.59
N TRP A 26 11.78 7.01 -3.21
CA TRP A 26 10.83 5.96 -3.57
C TRP A 26 11.41 4.85 -4.43
N SER A 27 12.21 5.20 -5.44
CA SER A 27 12.82 4.22 -6.35
C SER A 27 13.77 3.25 -5.63
N ALA A 28 14.44 3.71 -4.56
CA ALA A 28 15.32 2.89 -3.75
C ALA A 28 14.55 2.14 -2.65
N LYS A 29 13.63 2.82 -1.97
CA LYS A 29 12.95 2.29 -0.78
C LYS A 29 11.81 1.34 -1.09
N ILE A 30 10.96 1.64 -2.06
CA ILE A 30 9.75 0.85 -2.32
C ILE A 30 10.06 -0.63 -2.63
N PRO A 31 11.11 -0.97 -3.40
CA PRO A 31 11.53 -2.37 -3.58
C PRO A 31 11.90 -3.07 -2.26
N GLU A 32 12.41 -2.35 -1.26
CA GLU A 32 12.75 -2.88 0.07
C GLU A 32 11.50 -3.12 0.94
N LEU A 33 10.34 -2.55 0.55
CA LEU A 33 9.08 -2.64 1.29
C LEU A 33 8.25 -3.88 0.95
N ILE A 34 8.81 -4.83 0.17
CA ILE A 34 8.14 -6.09 -0.12
C ILE A 34 7.77 -6.79 1.20
N ALA A 35 6.51 -7.23 1.30
CA ALA A 35 5.87 -7.81 2.47
C ALA A 35 5.56 -6.84 3.63
N PHE A 36 6.03 -5.58 3.61
CA PHE A 36 5.62 -4.57 4.58
C PHE A 36 4.23 -4.02 4.26
N SER A 37 3.44 -3.76 5.31
CA SER A 37 2.16 -3.05 5.15
C SER A 37 2.44 -1.57 4.91
N CYS A 38 1.88 -1.03 3.83
CA CYS A 38 2.04 0.36 3.45
C CYS A 38 0.68 1.01 3.21
N VAL A 39 0.58 2.30 3.54
CA VAL A 39 -0.53 3.17 3.16
C VAL A 39 -0.11 3.96 1.94
N PHE A 40 -0.89 3.85 0.87
CA PHE A 40 -0.76 4.65 -0.34
C PHE A 40 -1.91 5.65 -0.38
N MET A 41 -1.56 6.93 -0.40
CA MET A 41 -2.52 8.01 -0.62
C MET A 41 -2.47 8.37 -2.10
N MET A 42 -3.58 8.23 -2.80
CA MET A 42 -3.69 8.49 -4.24
C MET A 42 -4.04 9.96 -4.50
N TYR A 43 -3.70 10.48 -5.68
CA TYR A 43 -4.05 11.87 -6.06
C TYR A 43 -5.56 12.09 -6.23
N ASP A 44 -6.33 11.05 -6.53
CA ASP A 44 -7.79 11.08 -6.62
C ASP A 44 -8.49 11.08 -5.24
N GLY A 45 -7.72 11.01 -4.16
CA GLY A 45 -8.21 10.99 -2.78
C GLY A 45 -8.42 9.60 -2.20
N ASP A 46 -8.22 8.52 -2.97
CA ASP A 46 -8.32 7.16 -2.43
C ASP A 46 -7.15 6.84 -1.48
N ILE A 47 -7.47 6.08 -0.42
CA ILE A 47 -6.49 5.58 0.55
C ILE A 47 -6.50 4.05 0.51
N ILE A 48 -5.31 3.50 0.27
CA ILE A 48 -5.09 2.09 0.07
C ILE A 48 -4.14 1.59 1.15
N LEU A 49 -4.52 0.53 1.86
CA LEU A 49 -3.68 -0.13 2.86
C LEU A 49 -3.45 -1.59 2.48
N LYS A 50 -2.23 -1.89 2.02
CA LYS A 50 -1.86 -3.21 1.48
C LYS A 50 -0.36 -3.48 1.63
N SER A 51 0.04 -4.73 1.43
CA SER A 51 1.46 -5.06 1.34
C SER A 51 1.97 -4.90 -0.08
N VAL A 52 3.19 -4.38 -0.23
CA VAL A 52 3.90 -4.43 -1.52
C VAL A 52 4.26 -5.88 -1.80
N TYR A 53 3.89 -6.39 -2.97
CA TYR A 53 4.23 -7.75 -3.39
C TYR A 53 5.30 -7.77 -4.46
N TYR A 54 5.16 -6.90 -5.44
CA TYR A 54 6.07 -6.79 -6.57
C TYR A 54 6.19 -5.34 -7.01
N VAL A 55 7.37 -4.97 -7.47
CA VAL A 55 7.66 -3.67 -8.06
C VAL A 55 8.25 -3.93 -9.44
N SER A 56 7.73 -3.24 -10.46
CA SER A 56 8.26 -3.35 -11.81
C SER A 56 9.73 -2.94 -11.88
N GLN A 57 10.46 -3.45 -12.88
CA GLN A 57 11.88 -3.13 -13.05
C GLN A 57 12.15 -1.62 -13.21
N ASP A 58 11.20 -0.88 -13.77
CA ASP A 58 11.28 0.57 -13.95
C ASP A 58 10.72 1.38 -12.78
N CYS A 59 10.32 0.72 -11.69
CA CYS A 59 9.71 1.33 -10.50
C CYS A 59 8.52 2.24 -10.83
N LYS A 60 7.75 1.95 -11.89
CA LYS A 60 6.54 2.71 -12.23
C LYS A 60 5.28 2.04 -11.73
N THR A 61 5.27 0.72 -11.66
CA THR A 61 4.10 -0.06 -11.28
C THR A 61 4.41 -0.88 -10.04
N ILE A 62 3.46 -0.89 -9.11
CA ILE A 62 3.52 -1.70 -7.89
C ILE A 62 2.33 -2.63 -7.88
N THR A 63 2.58 -3.91 -7.67
CA THR A 63 1.53 -4.88 -7.34
C THR A 63 1.33 -4.90 -5.84
N LEU A 64 0.12 -4.54 -5.43
CA LEU A 64 -0.32 -4.54 -4.04
C LEU A 64 -1.11 -5.81 -3.72
N ARG A 65 -0.83 -6.36 -2.56
CA ARG A 65 -1.39 -7.62 -2.09
C ARG A 65 -2.20 -7.42 -0.83
N SER A 66 -3.41 -8.00 -0.83
CA SER A 66 -4.17 -8.16 0.40
C SER A 66 -3.49 -9.16 1.34
N LEU A 67 -3.49 -8.84 2.64
CA LEU A 67 -3.08 -9.78 3.70
C LEU A 67 -4.05 -10.98 3.81
N ASN A 68 -5.28 -10.84 3.28
CA ASN A 68 -6.23 -11.95 3.22
C ASN A 68 -5.77 -13.01 2.19
N SER A 69 -5.79 -14.28 2.60
CA SER A 69 -5.39 -15.43 1.78
C SER A 69 -6.40 -15.76 0.68
N ASN A 70 -7.67 -15.34 0.80
CA ASN A 70 -8.69 -15.54 -0.22
C ASN A 70 -8.49 -14.60 -1.42
N LYS A 71 -7.66 -15.00 -2.38
CA LYS A 71 -7.37 -14.24 -3.61
C LYS A 71 -8.55 -14.13 -4.58
N LYS A 72 -9.57 -14.97 -4.44
CA LYS A 72 -10.78 -14.89 -5.26
C LYS A 72 -11.62 -13.67 -4.90
N GLU A 73 -11.64 -13.31 -3.62
CA GLU A 73 -12.40 -12.18 -3.09
C GLU A 73 -11.54 -10.92 -2.92
N TYR A 74 -10.26 -11.11 -2.60
CA TYR A 74 -9.26 -10.04 -2.41
C TYR A 74 -8.09 -10.25 -3.38
N PRO A 75 -8.31 -10.06 -4.69
CA PRO A 75 -7.24 -10.21 -5.67
C PRO A 75 -6.11 -9.21 -5.41
N ASP A 76 -4.92 -9.58 -5.84
CA ASP A 76 -3.82 -8.62 -5.95
C ASP A 76 -4.19 -7.61 -7.05
N PHE A 77 -3.79 -6.35 -6.89
CA PHE A 77 -4.09 -5.30 -7.86
C PHE A 77 -2.88 -4.40 -8.06
N GLU A 78 -2.81 -3.77 -9.21
CA GLU A 78 -1.67 -2.94 -9.60
C GLU A 78 -2.04 -1.47 -9.50
N ILE A 79 -1.06 -0.66 -9.08
CA ILE A 79 -1.13 0.79 -9.10
C ILE A 79 0.08 1.36 -9.81
N GLU A 80 -0.09 2.51 -10.42
CA GLU A 80 1.01 3.31 -10.95
C GLU A 80 1.50 4.28 -9.87
N LEU A 81 2.81 4.31 -9.64
CA LEU A 81 3.45 5.22 -8.70
C LEU A 81 3.22 6.69 -9.04
N ALA A 82 3.01 7.01 -10.33
CA ALA A 82 2.65 8.34 -10.78
C ALA A 82 1.30 8.84 -10.20
N ASN A 83 0.39 7.92 -9.90
CA ASN A 83 -0.92 8.23 -9.32
C ASN A 83 -0.88 8.29 -7.78
N VAL A 84 0.25 7.97 -7.17
CA VAL A 84 0.46 8.03 -5.72
C VAL A 84 0.96 9.41 -5.32
N ARG A 85 0.23 10.03 -4.38
CA ARG A 85 0.59 11.30 -3.77
C ARG A 85 1.64 11.13 -2.68
N THR A 86 1.41 10.21 -1.75
CA THR A 86 2.39 9.88 -0.70
C THR A 86 2.31 8.42 -0.28
N VAL A 87 3.41 7.89 0.27
CA VAL A 87 3.55 6.52 0.76
C VAL A 87 3.96 6.57 2.22
N TYR A 88 3.26 5.81 3.06
CA TYR A 88 3.65 5.59 4.45
C TYR A 88 3.90 4.11 4.71
N ILE A 89 4.97 3.80 5.43
CA ILE A 89 5.22 2.48 5.99
C ILE A 89 4.47 2.37 7.31
N VAL A 90 3.74 1.28 7.53
CA VAL A 90 3.07 1.03 8.82
C VAL A 90 4.07 0.43 9.79
N ASP A 91 4.47 1.20 10.80
CA ASP A 91 5.43 0.78 11.83
C ASP A 91 4.73 0.00 12.95
N LYS A 92 3.55 0.47 13.35
CA LYS A 92 2.79 -0.12 14.46
C LYS A 92 1.29 0.06 14.29
N ARG A 93 0.58 -0.96 14.75
CA ARG A 93 -0.87 -0.99 14.92
C ARG A 93 -1.21 -0.63 16.36
N VAL A 94 -2.00 0.42 16.56
CA VAL A 94 -2.30 1.02 17.86
C VAL A 94 -3.82 0.96 18.06
N ILE A 95 -4.22 0.17 19.07
CA ILE A 95 -5.61 -0.09 19.49
C ILE A 95 -6.37 -1.03 18.55
#